data_AF-A0A4U0P2Y4-F1
#
_entry.id   AF-A0A4U0P2Y4-F1
#
_cell.length_a   1.000
_cell.length_b   1.000
_cell.length_c   1.000
_cell.angle_alpha   90.00
_cell.angle_beta   90.00
_cell.angle_gamma   90.00
#
_symmetry.space_group_name_H-M   'P 1'
#
loop_
_entity.id
_entity.type
_entity.pdbx_description
1 polymer ?
#
loop_
_entity_poly.entity_id
_entity_poly.type
_entity_poly.pdbx_seq_one_letter_code
_entity_poly.pdbx_strand_id
1 'polypeptide(L)'
;MLYKEVNFHVDQRNLDTTSFSYNCHGEKKGKLTYYSKNGHVIMITHKYNEYDHYEATDHYYVQNDSLYFVFQKGVAWSFESGTPNATKDNVTEERVYLADLKPIQCLEKKYVIRSHANDNPDSETLNNQEIDCSSSHNIYESYQVLAKYYQSPTSGCLE
;
A
#
# COMPACT_ATOMS: atom_id res chain seq x y z
N MET A 1 14.20 -11.47 5.96
CA MET A 1 13.37 -12.10 4.93
C MET A 1 13.12 -11.03 3.89
N LEU A 2 13.38 -11.31 2.62
CA LEU A 2 13.12 -10.34 1.56
C LEU A 2 11.61 -10.23 1.30
N TYR A 3 11.14 -9.09 0.80
CA TYR A 3 9.70 -8.85 0.62
C TYR A 3 9.02 -9.90 -0.29
N LYS A 4 9.74 -10.43 -1.29
CA LYS A 4 9.23 -11.51 -2.17
C LYS A 4 8.98 -12.82 -1.41
N GLU A 5 9.85 -13.15 -0.46
CA GLU A 5 9.69 -14.33 0.39
C GLU A 5 8.50 -14.15 1.34
N VAL A 6 8.33 -12.93 1.88
CA VAL A 6 7.16 -12.59 2.71
C VAL A 6 5.87 -12.78 1.90
N ASN A 7 5.81 -12.25 0.67
CA ASN A 7 4.64 -12.39 -0.20
C ASN A 7 4.32 -13.84 -0.53
N PHE A 8 5.35 -14.65 -0.82
CA PHE A 8 5.17 -16.09 -1.02
C PHE A 8 4.49 -16.73 0.21
N HIS A 9 4.93 -16.41 1.43
CA HIS A 9 4.33 -16.93 2.65
C HIS A 9 2.89 -16.43 2.88
N VAL A 10 2.60 -15.16 2.55
CA VAL A 10 1.24 -14.60 2.56
C VAL A 10 0.33 -15.37 1.59
N ASP A 11 0.78 -15.60 0.36
CA ASP A 11 0.02 -16.31 -0.68
C ASP A 11 -0.26 -17.77 -0.29
N GLN A 12 0.70 -18.42 0.37
CA GLN A 12 0.54 -19.76 0.92
C GLN A 12 -0.29 -19.81 2.21
N ARG A 13 -0.69 -18.65 2.77
CA ARG A 13 -1.45 -18.54 4.02
C ARG A 13 -0.81 -19.26 5.20
N ASN A 14 0.51 -19.21 5.29
CA ASN A 14 1.29 -19.92 6.32
C ASN A 14 1.93 -18.98 7.36
N LEU A 15 1.33 -17.81 7.55
CA LEU A 15 1.68 -16.82 8.56
C LEU A 15 0.52 -16.62 9.52
N ASP A 16 0.83 -16.27 10.76
CA ASP A 16 -0.18 -15.82 11.72
C ASP A 16 -0.76 -14.49 11.20
N THR A 17 -2.08 -14.37 11.19
CA THR A 17 -2.78 -13.23 10.58
C THR A 17 -3.83 -12.68 11.52
N THR A 18 -3.80 -11.38 11.77
CA THR A 18 -4.88 -10.63 12.44
C THR A 18 -5.32 -9.47 11.58
N SER A 19 -6.59 -9.06 11.68
CA SER A 19 -7.08 -7.94 10.90
C SER A 19 -8.28 -7.26 11.54
N PHE A 20 -8.45 -5.97 11.29
CA PHE A 20 -9.63 -5.21 11.69
C PHE A 20 -9.99 -4.18 10.61
N SER A 21 -11.26 -3.76 10.61
CA SER A 21 -11.74 -2.69 9.72
C SER A 21 -12.06 -1.45 10.53
N TYR A 22 -11.86 -0.28 9.92
CA TYR A 22 -12.05 1.01 10.56
C TYR A 22 -12.78 1.97 9.61
N ASN A 23 -13.45 2.97 10.16
CA ASN A 23 -14.15 4.00 9.43
C ASN A 23 -14.00 5.35 10.16
N CYS A 24 -13.22 6.25 9.57
CA CYS A 24 -13.06 7.61 10.03
C CYS A 24 -14.14 8.49 9.40
N HIS A 25 -15.35 8.43 9.95
CA HIS A 25 -16.50 9.28 9.60
C HIS A 25 -16.86 9.33 8.09
N GLY A 26 -16.53 8.27 7.34
CA GLY A 26 -16.73 8.18 5.90
C GLY A 26 -15.62 8.81 5.05
N GLU A 27 -14.72 9.60 5.64
CA GLU A 27 -13.62 10.26 4.93
C GLU A 27 -12.56 9.25 4.49
N LYS A 28 -12.17 8.37 5.41
CA LYS A 28 -11.23 7.29 5.17
C LYS A 28 -11.69 6.02 5.87
N LYS A 29 -11.87 4.95 5.10
CA LYS A 29 -12.32 3.64 5.63
C LYS A 29 -11.47 2.54 5.03
N GLY A 30 -11.16 1.53 5.82
CA GLY A 30 -10.23 0.51 5.35
C GLY A 30 -10.12 -0.69 6.27
N LYS A 31 -9.19 -1.55 5.91
CA LYS A 31 -8.82 -2.76 6.63
C LYS A 31 -7.31 -2.77 6.84
N LEU A 32 -6.90 -2.96 8.09
CA LEU A 32 -5.54 -3.30 8.45
C LEU A 32 -5.42 -4.80 8.64
N THR A 33 -4.39 -5.39 8.06
CA THR A 33 -4.04 -6.80 8.21
C THR A 33 -2.58 -6.92 8.60
N TYR A 34 -2.32 -7.61 9.70
CA TYR A 34 -0.97 -7.86 10.22
C TYR A 34 -0.62 -9.31 9.96
N TYR A 35 0.56 -9.53 9.42
CA TYR A 35 1.14 -10.86 9.27
C TYR A 35 2.33 -10.97 10.21
N SER A 36 2.36 -12.04 11.00
CA SER A 36 3.41 -12.31 11.96
C SER A 36 3.96 -13.72 11.82
N LYS A 37 5.20 -13.89 12.28
CA LYS A 37 5.90 -15.16 12.35
C LYS A 37 6.65 -15.22 13.67
N ASN A 38 6.44 -16.29 14.44
CA ASN A 38 7.02 -16.46 15.77
C ASN A 38 6.73 -15.27 16.71
N GLY A 39 5.53 -14.68 16.62
CA GLY A 39 5.12 -13.54 17.43
C GLY A 39 5.61 -12.16 16.96
N HIS A 40 6.47 -12.08 15.94
CA HIS A 40 6.96 -10.81 15.38
C HIS A 40 6.20 -10.44 14.10
N VAL A 41 5.77 -9.18 14.00
CA VAL A 41 5.15 -8.65 12.77
C VAL A 41 6.21 -8.58 11.67
N ILE A 42 5.93 -9.19 10.53
CA ILE A 42 6.81 -9.15 9.35
C ILE A 42 6.21 -8.32 8.21
N MET A 43 4.89 -8.08 8.24
CA MET A 43 4.21 -7.28 7.24
C MET A 43 2.91 -6.67 7.78
N ILE A 44 2.66 -5.41 7.42
CA ILE A 44 1.36 -4.74 7.61
C ILE A 44 0.80 -4.43 6.23
N THR A 45 -0.45 -4.80 5.99
CA THR A 45 -1.22 -4.40 4.80
C THR A 45 -2.31 -3.43 5.21
N HIS A 46 -2.34 -2.27 4.56
CA HIS A 46 -3.38 -1.26 4.75
C HIS A 46 -4.12 -1.06 3.44
N LYS A 47 -5.36 -1.55 3.37
CA LYS A 47 -6.26 -1.34 2.22
C LYS A 47 -7.31 -0.33 2.63
N TYR A 48 -7.46 0.76 1.88
CA TYR A 48 -8.40 1.81 2.24
C TYR A 48 -8.97 2.53 1.03
N ASN A 49 -10.09 3.20 1.27
CA ASN A 49 -10.69 4.15 0.34
C ASN A 49 -10.74 5.52 1.02
N GLU A 50 -10.51 6.56 0.23
CA GLU A 50 -10.75 7.95 0.63
C GLU A 50 -11.90 8.50 -0.20
N TYR A 51 -12.98 8.86 0.48
CA TYR A 51 -14.25 9.21 -0.15
C TYR A 51 -14.69 8.15 -1.17
N ASP A 52 -15.12 8.58 -2.36
CA ASP A 52 -15.66 7.71 -3.41
C ASP A 52 -14.73 7.51 -4.61
N HIS A 53 -13.63 8.27 -4.70
CA HIS A 53 -12.82 8.37 -5.92
C HIS A 53 -11.38 7.86 -5.79
N TYR A 54 -10.96 7.49 -4.59
CA TYR A 54 -9.60 7.02 -4.33
C TYR A 54 -9.60 5.73 -3.53
N GLU A 55 -8.83 4.76 -4.00
CA GLU A 55 -8.48 3.56 -3.25
C GLU A 55 -6.96 3.39 -3.19
N ALA A 56 -6.47 2.77 -2.13
CA ALA A 56 -5.06 2.47 -1.98
C ALA A 56 -4.83 1.15 -1.25
N THR A 57 -3.68 0.56 -1.56
CA THR A 57 -3.12 -0.58 -0.85
C THR A 57 -1.66 -0.31 -0.54
N ASP A 58 -1.33 -0.24 0.74
CA ASP A 58 0.03 -0.10 1.24
C ASP A 58 0.49 -1.40 1.91
N HIS A 59 1.75 -1.74 1.68
CA HIS A 59 2.42 -2.87 2.28
C HIS A 59 3.72 -2.41 2.95
N TYR A 60 3.80 -2.59 4.26
CA TYR A 60 4.95 -2.25 5.08
C TYR A 60 5.65 -3.54 5.49
N TYR A 61 6.91 -3.74 5.09
CA TYR A 61 7.66 -4.96 5.36
C TYR A 61 8.70 -4.70 6.44
N VAL A 62 8.70 -5.57 7.46
CA VAL A 62 9.46 -5.41 8.68
C VAL A 62 10.43 -6.58 8.84
N GLN A 63 11.67 -6.27 9.23
CA GLN A 63 12.68 -7.26 9.55
C GLN A 63 13.43 -6.80 10.80
N ASN A 64 13.57 -7.70 11.79
CA ASN A 64 14.21 -7.40 13.07
C ASN A 64 13.64 -6.12 13.71
N ASP A 65 12.31 -6.02 13.71
CA ASP A 65 11.55 -4.87 14.22
C ASP A 65 11.84 -3.52 13.52
N SER A 66 12.54 -3.54 12.38
CA SER A 66 12.85 -2.37 11.56
C SER A 66 12.14 -2.42 10.21
N LEU A 67 11.52 -1.30 9.83
CA LEU A 67 10.92 -1.11 8.51
C LEU A 67 12.03 -0.99 7.47
N TYR A 68 12.03 -1.87 6.47
CA TYR A 68 13.09 -1.89 5.44
C TYR A 68 12.57 -1.69 4.02
N PHE A 69 11.27 -1.93 3.79
CA PHE A 69 10.66 -1.79 2.48
C PHE A 69 9.19 -1.43 2.60
N VAL A 70 8.73 -0.53 1.74
CA VAL A 70 7.32 -0.18 1.60
C VAL A 70 6.94 -0.22 0.12
N PHE A 71 5.78 -0.81 -0.16
CA PHE A 71 5.14 -0.76 -1.47
C PHE A 71 3.76 -0.13 -1.32
N GLN A 72 3.53 0.97 -2.03
CA GLN A 72 2.26 1.68 -2.04
C GLN A 72 1.66 1.64 -3.43
N LYS A 73 0.35 1.43 -3.51
CA LYS A 73 -0.41 1.51 -4.75
C LYS A 73 -1.65 2.37 -4.51
N GLY A 74 -1.70 3.52 -5.15
CA GLY A 74 -2.87 4.41 -5.17
C GLY A 74 -3.58 4.36 -6.51
N VAL A 75 -4.90 4.44 -6.49
CA VAL A 75 -5.76 4.47 -7.67
C VAL A 75 -6.77 5.58 -7.53
N ALA A 76 -6.69 6.56 -8.44
CA ALA A 76 -7.66 7.64 -8.55
C ALA A 76 -8.51 7.44 -9.81
N TRP A 77 -9.78 7.09 -9.63
CA TRP A 77 -10.70 6.85 -10.74
C TRP A 77 -11.48 8.11 -11.14
N SER A 78 -11.82 8.22 -12.42
CA SER A 78 -12.61 9.34 -12.97
C SER A 78 -13.32 8.94 -14.26
N PHE A 79 -14.35 9.70 -14.64
CA PHE A 79 -14.96 9.55 -15.97
C PHE A 79 -14.01 10.03 -17.07
N GLU A 80 -14.05 9.36 -18.22
CA GLU A 80 -13.33 9.76 -19.42
C GLU A 80 -14.17 10.75 -20.24
N SER A 81 -13.54 11.84 -20.68
CA SER A 81 -14.21 12.83 -21.51
C SER A 81 -14.47 12.27 -22.91
N GLY A 82 -15.66 12.53 -23.45
CA GLY A 82 -16.00 12.21 -24.84
C GLY A 82 -16.47 10.78 -25.11
N THR A 83 -16.45 9.88 -24.11
CA THR A 83 -16.96 8.51 -24.24
C THR A 83 -18.00 8.23 -23.16
N PRO A 84 -19.29 8.03 -23.53
CA PRO A 84 -20.35 7.78 -22.55
C PRO A 84 -20.05 6.56 -21.67
N ASN A 85 -20.20 6.74 -20.35
CA ASN A 85 -19.96 5.72 -19.32
C ASN A 85 -18.53 5.16 -19.23
N ALA A 86 -17.57 5.72 -19.96
CA ALA A 86 -16.18 5.30 -19.84
C ALA A 86 -15.54 5.89 -18.58
N THR A 87 -14.75 5.06 -17.89
CA THR A 87 -13.89 5.45 -16.76
C THR A 87 -12.42 5.19 -17.06
N LYS A 88 -11.57 5.95 -16.35
CA LYS A 88 -10.14 5.77 -16.29
C LYS A 88 -9.67 5.76 -14.84
N ASP A 89 -8.67 4.93 -14.58
CA ASP A 89 -7.99 4.78 -13.30
C ASP A 89 -6.55 5.28 -13.47
N ASN A 90 -6.20 6.34 -12.76
CA ASN A 90 -4.81 6.80 -12.68
C ASN A 90 -4.15 6.04 -11.54
N VAL A 91 -3.21 5.16 -11.89
CA VAL A 91 -2.51 4.31 -10.93
C VAL A 91 -1.12 4.85 -10.70
N THR A 92 -0.77 5.00 -9.43
CA THR A 92 0.59 5.27 -8.97
C THR A 92 1.05 4.11 -8.10
N GLU A 93 2.21 3.56 -8.42
CA GLU A 93 2.93 2.60 -7.59
C GLU A 93 4.23 3.22 -7.10
N GLU A 94 4.50 3.11 -5.81
CA GLU A 94 5.75 3.54 -5.20
C GLU A 94 6.41 2.38 -4.45
N ARG A 95 7.73 2.27 -4.59
CA ARG A 95 8.59 1.33 -3.87
C ARG A 95 9.64 2.14 -3.12
N VAL A 96 9.62 2.06 -1.80
CA VAL A 96 10.55 2.80 -0.93
C VAL A 96 11.41 1.79 -0.18
N TYR A 97 12.72 1.88 -0.38
CA TYR A 97 13.71 1.09 0.36
C TYR A 97 14.30 1.94 1.47
N LEU A 98 14.42 1.36 2.66
CA LEU A 98 14.87 2.06 3.85
C LEU A 98 16.12 1.40 4.44
N ALA A 99 17.04 2.23 4.91
CA ALA A 99 18.11 1.83 5.82
C ALA A 99 18.12 2.80 7.00
N ASP A 100 18.25 2.26 8.22
CA ASP A 100 18.16 3.05 9.46
C ASP A 100 16.91 3.95 9.50
N LEU A 101 15.78 3.42 9.02
CA LEU A 101 14.48 4.10 8.93
C LEU A 101 14.46 5.34 8.03
N LYS A 102 15.51 5.53 7.21
CA LYS A 102 15.60 6.59 6.22
C LYS A 102 15.41 6.01 4.82
N PRO A 103 14.56 6.61 3.98
CA PRO A 103 14.51 6.26 2.57
C PRO A 103 15.89 6.43 1.91
N ILE A 104 16.38 5.37 1.27
CA ILE A 104 17.65 5.37 0.53
C ILE A 104 17.46 5.22 -0.97
N GLN A 105 16.29 4.72 -1.40
CA GLN A 105 15.94 4.57 -2.79
C GLN A 105 14.41 4.59 -2.93
N CYS A 106 13.92 5.40 -3.86
CA CYS A 106 12.50 5.54 -4.14
C CYS A 106 12.27 5.37 -5.63
N LEU A 107 11.34 4.46 -5.95
CA LEU A 107 11.00 4.14 -7.31
C LEU A 107 9.51 4.37 -7.50
N GLU A 108 9.15 5.08 -8.57
CA GLU A 108 7.77 5.36 -8.93
C GLU A 108 7.45 4.79 -10.31
N LYS A 109 6.20 4.37 -10.46
CA LYS A 109 5.60 4.07 -11.74
C LYS A 109 4.18 4.62 -11.77
N LYS A 110 3.85 5.32 -12.85
CA LYS A 110 2.52 5.88 -13.13
C LYS A 110 1.97 5.35 -14.44
N TYR A 111 0.70 4.99 -14.45
CA TYR A 111 0.02 4.49 -15.64
C TYR A 111 -1.49 4.67 -15.53
N VAL A 112 -2.20 4.50 -16.66
CA VAL A 112 -3.65 4.66 -16.73
C VAL A 112 -4.28 3.39 -17.24
N ILE A 113 -5.27 2.88 -16.51
CA ILE A 113 -6.15 1.80 -16.96
C ILE A 113 -7.47 2.41 -17.41
N ARG A 114 -7.95 2.06 -18.60
CA ARG A 114 -9.21 2.53 -19.17
C ARG A 114 -10.18 1.38 -19.35
N SER A 115 -11.41 1.59 -18.89
CA SER A 115 -12.49 0.60 -18.97
C SER A 115 -12.81 0.10 -20.39
N HIS A 116 -12.58 0.93 -21.42
CA HIS A 116 -12.87 0.60 -22.82
C HIS A 116 -11.63 0.35 -23.69
N ALA A 117 -10.43 0.29 -23.09
CA ALA A 117 -9.21 -0.05 -23.83
C ALA A 117 -8.94 -1.57 -23.79
N ASN A 118 -8.60 -2.15 -24.94
CA ASN A 118 -8.22 -3.56 -25.03
C ASN A 118 -6.72 -3.79 -24.75
N ASP A 119 -5.95 -2.72 -24.66
CA ASP A 119 -4.49 -2.68 -24.61
C ASP A 119 -3.96 -1.94 -23.37
N ASN A 120 -4.69 -2.07 -22.25
CA ASN A 120 -4.23 -1.51 -20.98
C ASN A 120 -2.84 -2.04 -20.59
N PRO A 121 -1.96 -1.18 -20.04
CA PRO A 121 -0.60 -1.57 -19.70
C PRO A 121 -0.59 -2.64 -18.61
N ASP A 122 0.26 -3.65 -18.80
CA ASP A 122 0.61 -4.59 -17.72
C ASP A 122 1.62 -3.93 -16.80
N SER A 123 1.25 -3.84 -15.52
CA SER A 123 2.04 -3.25 -14.46
C SER A 123 3.44 -3.86 -14.36
N GLU A 124 3.58 -5.16 -14.60
CA GLU A 124 4.85 -5.88 -14.46
C GLU A 124 5.83 -5.61 -15.62
N THR A 125 5.32 -5.08 -16.74
CA THR A 125 6.11 -4.77 -17.93
C THR A 125 6.63 -3.34 -17.96
N LEU A 126 6.08 -2.47 -17.11
CA LEU A 126 6.44 -1.06 -17.04
C LEU A 126 7.69 -0.87 -16.17
N ASN A 127 8.64 -0.09 -16.68
CA ASN A 127 9.85 0.25 -15.94
C ASN A 127 9.53 1.22 -14.79
N ASN A 128 10.19 0.99 -13.66
CA ASN A 128 10.22 1.98 -12.58
C ASN A 128 11.12 3.15 -12.98
N GLN A 129 10.77 4.34 -12.50
CA GLN A 129 11.61 5.53 -12.53
C GLN A 129 12.13 5.80 -11.13
N GLU A 130 13.43 6.06 -11.02
CA GLU A 130 13.99 6.52 -9.75
C GLU A 130 13.60 7.98 -9.52
N ILE A 131 13.12 8.26 -8.32
CA ILE A 131 12.66 9.58 -7.89
C ILE A 131 13.36 9.99 -6.60
N ASP A 132 13.35 11.29 -6.32
CA ASP A 132 13.83 11.81 -5.05
C ASP A 132 12.91 11.34 -3.91
N CYS A 133 13.48 10.80 -2.84
CA CYS A 133 12.74 10.29 -1.70
C CYS A 133 12.07 11.34 -0.81
N SER A 134 12.25 12.63 -1.09
CA SER A 134 11.57 13.73 -0.39
C SER A 134 10.04 13.63 -0.47
N SER A 135 9.48 13.00 -1.51
CA SER A 135 8.03 12.72 -1.58
C SER A 135 7.57 11.68 -0.55
N SER A 136 8.48 10.82 -0.06
CA SER A 136 8.20 9.74 0.89
C SER A 136 8.47 10.13 2.35
N HIS A 137 8.57 11.44 2.66
CA HIS A 137 9.04 11.96 3.95
C HIS A 137 8.24 11.44 5.17
N ASN A 138 7.00 11.00 4.98
CA ASN A 138 6.10 10.58 6.06
C ASN A 138 5.84 9.07 6.10
N ILE A 139 6.61 8.26 5.36
CA ILE A 139 6.39 6.81 5.26
C ILE A 139 6.56 6.13 6.63
N TYR A 140 7.54 6.58 7.42
CA TYR A 140 7.85 6.02 8.72
C TYR A 140 6.81 6.40 9.77
N GLU A 141 6.38 7.66 9.78
CA GLU A 141 5.31 8.13 10.67
C GLU A 141 4.00 7.39 10.41
N SER A 142 3.66 7.21 9.13
CA SER A 142 2.51 6.41 8.71
C SER A 142 2.62 4.98 9.25
N TYR A 143 3.76 4.31 9.05
CA TYR A 143 4.02 2.99 9.61
C TYR A 143 3.85 2.95 11.13
N GLN A 144 4.42 3.92 11.85
CA GLN A 144 4.33 3.97 13.31
C GLN A 144 2.89 4.05 13.80
N VAL A 145 2.05 4.89 13.18
CA VAL A 145 0.63 4.96 13.50
C VAL A 145 -0.03 3.59 13.32
N LEU A 146 0.16 2.94 12.17
CA LEU A 146 -0.46 1.64 11.89
C LEU A 146 0.03 0.54 12.82
N ALA A 147 1.30 0.55 13.21
CA ALA A 147 1.90 -0.44 14.09
C ALA A 147 1.27 -0.45 15.50
N LYS A 148 0.84 0.71 16.02
CA LYS A 148 0.19 0.84 17.34
C LYS A 148 -1.05 -0.06 17.47
N TYR A 149 -1.79 -0.26 16.38
CA TYR A 149 -3.07 -0.97 16.40
C TYR A 149 -2.94 -2.49 16.28
N TYR A 150 -1.73 -3.06 16.17
CA TYR A 150 -1.53 -4.51 16.08
C TYR A 150 -2.15 -5.27 17.26
N GLN A 151 -1.97 -4.75 18.48
CA GLN A 151 -2.50 -5.35 19.71
C GLN A 151 -3.74 -4.63 20.25
N SER A 152 -4.19 -3.57 19.59
CA SER A 152 -5.26 -2.69 20.08
C SER A 152 -6.09 -2.20 18.89
N PRO A 153 -6.88 -3.07 18.25
CA PRO A 153 -7.67 -2.70 17.08
C PRO A 153 -8.70 -1.61 17.42
N THR A 154 -9.02 -0.78 16.43
CA THR A 154 -10.04 0.28 16.56
C THR A 154 -11.06 0.19 15.42
N SER A 155 -12.25 0.72 15.64
CA SER A 155 -13.24 0.95 14.57
C SER A 155 -13.24 2.41 14.06
N GLY A 156 -12.56 3.32 14.75
CA GLY A 156 -12.54 4.76 14.45
C GLY A 156 -11.37 5.21 13.58
N CYS A 157 -10.97 6.48 13.69
CA CYS A 157 -9.81 7.02 12.98
C CYS A 157 -8.49 6.39 13.48
N LEU A 158 -7.50 6.36 12.59
CA LEU A 158 -6.13 5.90 12.89
C LEU A 158 -5.25 7.13 13.17
N GLU A 159 -4.68 7.24 14.38
CA GLU A 159 -3.97 8.42 14.91
C GLU A 159 -2.66 8.07 15.66
#